data_AF-A0A7X9JEM4-F1
#
_entry.id   AF-A0A7X9JEM4-F1
#
_cell.length_a   1.000
_cell.length_b   1.000
_cell.length_c   1.000
_cell.angle_alpha   90.00
_cell.angle_beta   90.00
_cell.angle_gamma   90.00
#
_symmetry.space_group_name_H-M   'P 1'
#
loop_
_entity.id
_entity.type
_entity.pdbx_description
1 polymer ?
#
loop_
_entity_poly.entity_id
_entity_poly.type
_entity_poly.pdbx_seq_one_letter_code
_entity_poly.pdbx_strand_id
1 'polypeptide(L)'
;SIILPAWMSYALDKKTDRLEKLAREIFHVKGRGAISAAKKGIACLKHWFESIGSPVSLQAVDIPESDIDAIAGNAFALSQVWCYEGYTKDVIRKILLLAR
;
A
#
# COMPACT_ATOMS: atom_id res chain seq x y z
N SER A 1 2.33 7.18 -4.98
CA SER A 1 3.46 6.24 -4.81
C SER A 1 3.58 5.70 -3.38
N ILE A 2 3.50 6.54 -2.33
CA ILE A 2 3.68 6.13 -0.92
C ILE A 2 2.62 5.10 -0.42
N ILE A 3 1.34 5.45 -0.52
CA ILE A 3 0.27 4.67 0.13
C ILE A 3 -0.07 3.38 -0.63
N LEU A 4 0.06 3.37 -1.96
CA LEU A 4 -0.42 2.26 -2.79
C LEU A 4 0.27 0.92 -2.47
N PRO A 5 1.62 0.81 -2.42
CA PRO A 5 2.29 -0.44 -2.05
C PRO A 5 1.94 -0.89 -0.62
N ALA A 6 1.81 0.05 0.32
CA ALA A 6 1.41 -0.23 1.69
C ALA A 6 -0.02 -0.78 1.78
N TRP A 7 -0.96 -0.18 1.04
CA TRP A 7 -2.32 -0.69 0.90
C TRP A 7 -2.35 -2.08 0.25
N MET A 8 -1.52 -2.33 -0.77
CA MET A 8 -1.42 -3.65 -1.41
C MET A 8 -0.92 -4.71 -0.41
N SER A 9 0.04 -4.36 0.45
CA SER A 9 0.49 -5.25 1.54
C SER A 9 -0.63 -5.54 2.53
N TYR A 10 -1.44 -4.55 2.91
CA TYR A 10 -2.63 -4.76 3.75
C TYR A 10 -3.68 -5.63 3.06
N ALA A 11 -3.90 -5.42 1.76
CA ALA A 11 -4.90 -6.11 0.97
C ALA A 11 -4.48 -7.50 0.51
N LEU A 12 -3.23 -7.91 0.78
CA LEU A 12 -2.63 -9.13 0.24
C LEU A 12 -3.50 -10.36 0.50
N ASP A 13 -3.94 -10.55 1.74
CA ASP A 13 -4.75 -11.72 2.11
C ASP A 13 -6.09 -11.78 1.37
N LYS A 14 -6.71 -10.62 1.10
CA LYS A 14 -8.03 -10.52 0.45
C LYS A 14 -7.95 -10.44 -1.06
N LYS A 15 -6.80 -10.04 -1.63
CA LYS A 15 -6.65 -9.71 -3.05
C LYS A 15 -5.45 -10.39 -3.70
N THR A 16 -4.96 -11.50 -3.13
CA THR A 16 -3.76 -12.22 -3.61
C THR A 16 -3.83 -12.46 -5.13
N ASP A 17 -4.92 -12.99 -5.65
CA ASP A 17 -5.04 -13.35 -7.08
C ASP A 17 -4.87 -12.13 -8.01
N ARG A 18 -5.44 -10.97 -7.62
CA ARG A 18 -5.32 -9.73 -8.41
C ARG A 18 -3.89 -9.19 -8.36
N LEU A 19 -3.26 -9.25 -7.20
CA LEU A 19 -1.89 -8.77 -7.00
C LEU A 19 -0.86 -9.70 -7.65
N GLU A 20 -1.11 -11.02 -7.64
CA GLU A 20 -0.34 -11.99 -8.41
C GLU A 20 -0.45 -11.69 -9.91
N LYS A 21 -1.66 -11.47 -10.42
CA LYS A 21 -1.85 -11.13 -11.84
C LYS A 21 -1.07 -9.88 -12.22
N LEU A 22 -1.13 -8.82 -11.41
CA LEU A 22 -0.29 -7.63 -11.62
C LEU A 22 1.20 -8.00 -11.67
N ALA A 23 1.67 -8.80 -10.71
CA ALA A 23 3.08 -9.21 -10.64
C ALA A 23 3.53 -9.99 -11.90
N ARG A 24 2.71 -10.91 -12.38
CA ARG A 24 3.04 -11.76 -13.54
C ARG A 24 2.92 -11.03 -14.86
N GLU A 25 1.84 -10.29 -15.06
CA GLU A 25 1.52 -9.68 -16.36
C GLU A 25 2.31 -8.39 -16.59
N ILE A 26 2.52 -7.57 -15.55
CA ILE A 26 3.16 -6.26 -15.70
C ILE A 26 4.64 -6.31 -15.37
N PHE A 27 5.02 -7.04 -14.31
CA PHE A 27 6.40 -7.11 -13.84
C PHE A 27 7.11 -8.42 -14.21
N HIS A 28 6.45 -9.29 -14.96
CA HIS A 28 6.99 -10.57 -15.43
C HIS A 28 7.61 -11.44 -14.31
N VAL A 29 7.02 -11.38 -13.10
CA VAL A 29 7.50 -12.12 -11.93
C VAL A 29 7.35 -13.63 -12.17
N LYS A 30 8.47 -14.36 -12.08
CA LYS A 30 8.53 -15.82 -12.23
C LYS A 30 8.51 -16.55 -10.89
N GLY A 31 8.15 -17.83 -10.94
CA GLY A 31 8.12 -18.74 -9.78
C GLY A 31 6.73 -19.25 -9.43
N ARG A 32 6.70 -20.23 -8.51
CA ARG A 32 5.48 -20.84 -7.99
C ARG A 32 5.00 -20.10 -6.73
N GLY A 33 3.68 -20.09 -6.52
CA GLY A 33 3.03 -19.53 -5.31
C GLY A 33 2.49 -18.11 -5.50
N ALA A 34 1.18 -17.97 -5.36
CA ALA A 34 0.45 -16.72 -5.59
C ALA A 34 0.87 -15.60 -4.64
N ILE A 35 0.93 -15.88 -3.34
CA ILE A 35 1.34 -14.91 -2.31
C ILE A 35 2.77 -14.41 -2.53
N SER A 36 3.69 -15.31 -2.89
CA SER A 36 5.09 -14.95 -3.16
C SER A 36 5.21 -14.06 -4.40
N ALA A 37 4.49 -14.41 -5.48
CA ALA A 37 4.43 -13.59 -6.68
C ALA A 37 3.83 -12.20 -6.39
N ALA A 38 2.72 -12.13 -5.66
CA ALA A 38 2.08 -10.88 -5.27
C ALA A 38 3.02 -9.99 -4.43
N LYS A 39 3.72 -10.53 -3.42
CA LYS A 39 4.71 -9.78 -2.62
C LYS A 39 5.83 -9.21 -3.49
N LYS A 40 6.36 -10.00 -4.44
CA LYS A 40 7.37 -9.52 -5.39
C LYS A 40 6.83 -8.42 -6.29
N GLY A 41 5.59 -8.54 -6.78
CA GLY A 41 4.94 -7.50 -7.58
C GLY A 41 4.79 -6.18 -6.83
N ILE A 42 4.42 -6.22 -5.55
CA ILE A 42 4.37 -5.03 -4.68
C ILE A 42 5.76 -4.37 -4.60
N ALA A 43 6.82 -5.17 -4.40
CA ALA A 43 8.19 -4.67 -4.36
C ALA A 43 8.63 -4.07 -5.70
N CYS A 44 8.32 -4.71 -6.83
CA CYS A 44 8.61 -4.17 -8.17
C CYS A 44 7.92 -2.81 -8.41
N LEU A 45 6.66 -2.67 -8.00
CA LEU A 45 5.95 -1.39 -8.11
C LEU A 45 6.60 -0.31 -7.24
N LYS A 46 7.02 -0.66 -6.01
CA LYS A 46 7.75 0.25 -5.12
C LYS A 46 9.06 0.71 -5.77
N HIS A 47 9.87 -0.22 -6.27
CA HIS A 47 11.13 0.10 -6.96
C HIS A 47 10.95 0.94 -8.23
N TRP A 48 9.85 0.71 -8.97
CA TRP A 48 9.55 1.54 -10.13
C TRP A 48 9.21 2.99 -9.76
N PHE A 49 8.46 3.21 -8.66
CA PHE A 49 8.24 4.57 -8.16
C PHE A 49 9.56 5.24 -7.74
N GLU A 50 10.44 4.51 -7.04
CA GLU A 50 11.77 5.00 -6.67
C GLU A 50 12.60 5.38 -7.90
N SER A 51 12.59 4.57 -8.96
CA SER A 51 13.41 4.80 -10.15
C SER A 51 13.01 6.04 -10.95
N ILE A 52 11.77 6.49 -10.82
CA ILE A 52 11.28 7.73 -11.44
C ILE A 52 11.34 8.94 -10.48
N GLY A 53 12.00 8.80 -9.33
CA GLY A 53 12.14 9.87 -8.33
C GLY A 53 10.87 10.13 -7.51
N SER A 54 9.90 9.20 -7.51
CA SER A 54 8.67 9.32 -6.73
C SER A 54 8.88 8.73 -5.33
N PRO A 55 8.56 9.47 -4.24
CA PRO A 55 8.77 8.96 -2.89
C PRO A 55 7.85 7.77 -2.60
N VAL A 56 8.33 6.80 -1.84
CA VAL A 56 7.59 5.54 -1.58
C VAL A 56 7.37 5.24 -0.10
N SER A 57 7.76 6.14 0.78
CA SER A 57 7.47 6.08 2.20
C SER A 57 7.12 7.45 2.75
N LEU A 58 6.43 7.49 3.89
CA LEU A 58 6.18 8.71 4.65
C LEU A 58 7.50 9.33 5.13
N GLN A 59 8.52 8.51 5.41
CA GLN A 59 9.86 9.00 5.76
C GLN A 59 10.52 9.80 4.63
N ALA A 60 10.33 9.39 3.39
CA ALA A 60 10.97 10.02 2.23
C ALA A 60 10.48 11.46 1.98
N VAL A 61 9.42 11.89 2.69
CA VAL A 61 8.84 13.23 2.63
C VAL A 61 8.74 13.86 4.03
N ASP A 62 9.58 13.41 4.97
CA ASP A 62 9.74 13.97 6.32
C ASP A 62 8.46 14.01 7.17
N ILE A 63 7.51 13.11 6.92
CA ILE A 63 6.33 12.95 7.78
C ILE A 63 6.73 12.06 8.96
N PRO A 64 6.69 12.53 10.22
CA PRO A 64 7.02 11.72 11.39
C PRO A 64 5.90 10.74 11.75
N GLU A 65 6.23 9.71 12.54
CA GLU A 65 5.24 8.74 13.01
C GLU A 65 4.16 9.38 13.91
N SER A 66 4.51 10.45 14.64
CA SER A 66 3.58 11.21 15.49
C SER A 66 2.37 11.76 14.72
N ASP A 67 2.51 11.99 13.42
CA ASP A 67 1.47 12.59 12.59
C ASP A 67 0.48 11.56 12.04
N ILE A 68 0.78 10.26 12.17
CA ILE A 68 -0.05 9.17 11.62
C ILE A 68 -1.48 9.24 12.17
N ASP A 69 -1.67 9.55 13.45
CA ASP A 69 -2.99 9.62 14.06
C ASP A 69 -3.86 10.76 13.53
N ALA A 70 -3.22 11.90 13.25
CA ALA A 70 -3.89 13.05 12.65
C ALA A 70 -4.27 12.74 11.19
N ILE A 71 -3.34 12.15 10.42
CA ILE A 71 -3.59 11.74 9.03
C ILE A 71 -4.70 10.69 8.96
N ALA A 72 -4.67 9.69 9.84
CA ALA A 72 -5.70 8.65 9.91
C ALA A 72 -7.07 9.23 10.26
N GLY A 73 -7.12 10.20 11.18
CA GLY A 73 -8.36 10.92 11.53
C GLY A 73 -8.95 11.67 10.33
N ASN A 74 -8.12 12.42 9.60
CA ASN A 74 -8.56 13.16 8.41
C ASN A 74 -9.06 12.22 7.31
N ALA A 75 -8.30 11.16 7.01
CA ALA A 75 -8.70 10.17 6.00
C ALA A 75 -9.97 9.41 6.39
N PHE A 76 -10.18 9.12 7.69
CA PHE A 76 -11.42 8.51 8.17
C PHE A 76 -12.63 9.43 8.00
N ALA A 77 -12.49 10.73 8.35
CA ALA A 77 -13.57 11.70 8.14
C ALA A 77 -13.98 11.74 6.65
N LEU A 78 -12.99 11.75 5.75
CA LEU A 78 -13.25 11.68 4.31
C LEU A 78 -13.93 10.36 3.92
N SER A 79 -13.50 9.21 4.47
CA SER A 79 -14.11 7.91 4.15
C SER A 79 -15.60 7.85 4.50
N GLN A 80 -16.04 8.56 5.54
CA GLN A 80 -17.47 8.68 5.87
C GLN A 80 -18.26 9.47 4.82
N VAL A 81 -17.68 10.56 4.31
CA VAL A 81 -18.31 11.38 3.25
C VAL A 81 -18.51 10.57 1.96
N TRP A 82 -17.54 9.71 1.62
CA TRP A 82 -17.59 8.86 0.42
C TRP A 82 -18.24 7.49 0.67
N CYS A 83 -18.81 7.25 1.84
CA CYS A 83 -19.45 5.99 2.23
C CYS A 83 -18.54 4.75 1.99
N TYR A 84 -17.24 4.87 2.25
CA TYR A 84 -16.30 3.75 2.14
C TYR A 84 -16.38 2.83 3.36
N GLU A 85 -16.90 1.63 3.16
CA GLU A 85 -16.97 0.60 4.19
C GLU A 85 -15.62 -0.09 4.45
N GLY A 86 -15.41 -0.58 5.67
CA GLY A 86 -14.25 -1.40 6.04
C GLY A 86 -12.95 -0.65 6.29
N TYR A 87 -12.94 0.68 6.16
CA TYR A 87 -11.80 1.54 6.49
C TYR A 87 -12.05 2.31 7.79
N THR A 88 -11.98 1.60 8.92
CA THR A 88 -11.96 2.25 10.23
C THR A 88 -10.68 3.07 10.41
N LYS A 89 -10.67 4.01 11.37
CA LYS A 89 -9.47 4.78 11.70
C LYS A 89 -8.26 3.87 11.99
N ASP A 90 -8.46 2.74 12.68
CA ASP A 90 -7.40 1.78 12.98
C ASP A 90 -6.87 1.05 11.74
N VAL A 91 -7.76 0.70 10.81
CA VAL A 91 -7.36 0.11 9.52
C VAL A 91 -6.51 1.11 8.72
N ILE A 92 -6.95 2.37 8.66
CA ILE A 92 -6.21 3.43 7.97
C ILE A 92 -4.84 3.64 8.64
N ARG A 93 -4.79 3.71 9.97
CA ARG A 93 -3.54 3.79 10.74
C ARG A 93 -2.60 2.63 10.42
N LYS A 94 -3.12 1.39 10.38
CA LYS A 94 -2.33 0.21 10.02
C LYS A 94 -1.73 0.32 8.61
N ILE A 95 -2.49 0.81 7.64
CA ILE A 95 -2.00 1.03 6.28
C ILE A 95 -0.91 2.13 6.25
N LEU A 96 -1.09 3.22 6.99
CA LEU A 96 -0.08 4.29 7.10
C LEU A 96 1.23 3.78 7.72
N LEU A 97 1.14 2.91 8.73
CA LEU A 97 2.32 2.27 9.34
C LEU A 97 3.06 1.34 8.36
N LEU A 98 2.35 0.68 7.44
CA LEU A 98 2.98 -0.10 6.35
C LEU A 98 3.64 0.79 5.29
N ALA A 99 3.33 2.09 5.26
CA ALA A 99 3.89 3.07 4.34
C ALA A 99 5.09 3.83 4.95
N ARG A 100 5.60 3.37 6.09
CA ARG A 100 6.74 3.99 6.78
C ARG A 100 8.06 3.81 6.04
#